data_AF-A0A2V4W3X7-F1
#
_entry.id   AF-A0A2V4W3X7-F1
#
_cell.length_a   1.000
_cell.length_b   1.000
_cell.length_c   1.000
_cell.angle_alpha   90.00
_cell.angle_beta   90.00
_cell.angle_gamma   90.00
#
_symmetry.space_group_name_H-M   'P 1'
#
loop_
_entity.id
_entity.type
_entity.pdbx_description
1 polymer ?
#
loop_
_entity_poly.entity_id
_entity_poly.type
_entity_poly.pdbx_seq_one_letter_code
_entity_poly.pdbx_strand_id
1 'polypeptide(L)'
;MMKLLLVTVFSVISPFSVQSAAPPAAHELPWTVMEGQMPEIISANDRSETYGQFETLNGVSLEDQKAELLARMGEPSAIQEDPYLGCDEFNFDDVQVGICEDTGTIQYVHVKGSHDHWSLNGTVIPMQMDAIHQALGQPHYIAEDGEVYLRGQYAIKVYMKPGSGEVEGIDLFDDTAS
;
A
#
# COMPACT_ATOMS: atom_id res chain seq x y z
N MET A 1 0.39 30.30 -81.47
CA MET A 1 -0.64 29.37 -81.99
C MET A 1 0.05 28.18 -82.64
N MET A 2 -0.05 26.96 -82.08
CA MET A 2 -0.21 25.72 -82.85
C MET A 2 -0.68 24.58 -81.93
N LYS A 3 -1.95 24.25 -82.12
CA LYS A 3 -2.71 23.00 -81.90
C LYS A 3 -2.02 21.85 -81.15
N LEU A 4 -2.59 21.53 -79.99
CA LEU A 4 -2.72 20.17 -79.50
C LEU A 4 -4.17 19.74 -79.76
N LEU A 5 -4.39 18.59 -80.40
CA LEU A 5 -5.44 17.62 -80.06
C LEU A 5 -5.59 16.54 -81.13
N LEU A 6 -5.37 15.29 -80.75
CA LEU A 6 -6.38 14.22 -80.63
C LEU A 6 -5.59 12.95 -80.22
N VAL A 7 -6.12 11.99 -79.47
CA VAL A 7 -7.15 11.06 -79.94
C VAL A 7 -7.85 10.40 -78.73
N THR A 8 -9.15 10.30 -78.90
CA THR A 8 -10.22 9.60 -78.16
C THR A 8 -10.07 8.10 -78.02
N VAL A 9 -10.72 7.48 -77.00
CA VAL A 9 -11.59 6.30 -77.22
C VAL A 9 -12.58 6.05 -76.06
N PHE A 10 -13.86 6.00 -76.46
CA PHE A 10 -15.00 5.14 -76.10
C PHE A 10 -15.26 4.56 -74.69
N SER A 11 -16.53 4.77 -74.31
CA SER A 11 -17.29 4.35 -73.13
C SER A 11 -17.67 2.86 -73.08
N VAL A 12 -17.91 2.32 -71.87
CA VAL A 12 -19.05 1.45 -71.53
C VAL A 12 -19.36 1.42 -70.01
N ILE A 13 -20.56 1.90 -69.69
CA ILE A 13 -21.54 1.68 -68.60
C ILE A 13 -21.26 0.68 -67.46
N SER A 14 -21.52 1.10 -66.20
CA SER A 14 -22.23 0.36 -65.13
C SER A 14 -22.45 1.21 -63.85
N PRO A 15 -23.43 0.89 -62.98
CA PRO A 15 -24.10 1.86 -62.11
C PRO A 15 -23.46 2.08 -60.73
N PHE A 16 -23.83 3.23 -60.17
CA PHE A 16 -23.47 3.74 -58.85
C PHE A 16 -23.73 2.74 -57.71
N SER A 17 -22.71 2.47 -56.90
CA SER A 17 -22.84 2.15 -55.48
C SER A 17 -22.24 3.31 -54.69
N VAL A 18 -23.05 3.93 -53.85
CA VAL A 18 -22.61 5.07 -53.03
C VAL A 18 -21.85 4.51 -51.83
N GLN A 19 -20.51 4.52 -51.89
CA GLN A 19 -19.67 4.20 -50.73
C GLN A 19 -19.37 5.49 -49.97
N SER A 20 -19.71 5.50 -48.68
CA SER A 20 -19.36 6.58 -47.74
C SER A 20 -17.84 6.77 -47.69
N ALA A 21 -17.38 8.01 -47.86
CA ALA A 21 -15.96 8.36 -47.85
C ALA A 21 -15.43 8.43 -46.41
N ALA A 22 -14.37 7.68 -46.11
CA ALA A 22 -13.55 7.87 -44.92
C ALA A 22 -12.25 8.64 -45.27
N PRO A 23 -11.76 9.56 -44.42
CA PRO A 23 -10.60 10.42 -44.70
C PRO A 23 -9.26 9.65 -44.66
N PRO A 24 -8.19 10.20 -45.30
CA PRO A 24 -7.00 9.45 -45.67
C PRO A 24 -6.01 9.23 -44.53
N ALA A 25 -5.26 8.13 -44.65
CA ALA A 25 -4.15 7.73 -43.80
C ALA A 25 -3.01 8.77 -43.78
N ALA A 26 -2.43 8.96 -42.60
CA ALA A 26 -1.22 9.74 -42.40
C ALA A 26 -0.27 9.01 -41.43
N HIS A 27 0.83 8.51 -42.01
CA HIS A 27 2.17 8.33 -41.45
C HIS A 27 2.39 7.26 -40.35
N GLU A 28 3.00 6.15 -40.78
CA GLU A 28 3.68 5.18 -39.93
C GLU A 28 5.01 5.79 -39.42
N LEU A 29 5.18 5.84 -38.10
CA LEU A 29 6.49 5.97 -37.45
C LEU A 29 6.75 4.68 -36.66
N PRO A 30 7.90 4.01 -36.84
CA PRO A 30 8.20 2.78 -36.12
C PRO A 30 8.71 3.12 -34.71
N TRP A 31 7.84 3.06 -33.72
CA TRP A 31 8.25 3.09 -32.33
C TRP A 31 8.81 1.72 -31.96
N THR A 32 10.13 1.66 -31.78
CA THR A 32 10.78 0.51 -31.15
C THR A 32 10.34 0.49 -29.69
N VAL A 33 9.52 -0.50 -29.32
CA VAL A 33 9.15 -0.75 -27.92
C VAL A 33 10.37 -1.35 -27.24
N MET A 34 11.01 -0.55 -26.40
CA MET A 34 11.97 -1.01 -25.41
C MET A 34 11.18 -1.85 -24.40
N GLU A 35 11.44 -3.16 -24.34
CA GLU A 35 10.89 -4.06 -23.32
C GLU A 35 11.35 -3.55 -21.94
N GLY A 36 10.52 -2.72 -21.32
CA GLY A 36 10.64 -2.44 -19.90
C GLY A 36 10.36 -3.74 -19.15
N GLN A 37 11.35 -4.22 -18.39
CA GLN A 37 11.15 -5.28 -17.41
C GLN A 37 9.91 -4.94 -16.59
N MET A 38 8.85 -5.73 -16.81
CA MET A 38 7.63 -5.68 -16.01
C MET A 38 8.04 -5.94 -14.56
N PRO A 39 7.55 -5.16 -13.57
CA PRO A 39 7.71 -5.54 -12.19
C PRO A 39 7.09 -6.93 -12.03
N GLU A 40 7.83 -7.83 -11.41
CA GLU A 40 7.38 -9.17 -11.08
C GLU A 40 6.19 -9.04 -10.13
N ILE A 41 4.98 -9.18 -10.66
CA ILE A 41 3.77 -9.23 -9.84
C ILE A 41 3.77 -10.61 -9.18
N ILE A 42 4.36 -10.68 -7.98
CA ILE A 42 4.28 -11.84 -7.12
C ILE A 42 2.79 -12.07 -6.85
N SER A 43 2.27 -13.19 -7.37
CA SER A 43 0.88 -13.57 -7.21
C SER A 43 0.56 -13.70 -5.73
N ALA A 44 -0.55 -13.12 -5.27
CA ALA A 44 -0.99 -13.15 -3.87
C ALA A 44 -1.10 -14.58 -3.29
N ASN A 45 -1.19 -15.59 -4.16
CA ASN A 45 -1.38 -16.99 -3.80
C ASN A 45 -0.10 -17.73 -3.36
N ASP A 46 1.08 -17.12 -3.47
CA ASP A 46 2.36 -17.72 -3.04
C ASP A 46 2.81 -17.21 -1.65
N ARG A 47 2.02 -16.34 -1.02
CA ARG A 47 2.28 -15.87 0.34
C ARG A 47 1.77 -16.93 1.33
N SER A 48 2.68 -17.66 1.97
CA SER A 48 2.35 -18.46 3.15
C SER A 48 2.09 -17.52 4.32
N GLU A 49 0.87 -17.02 4.44
CA GLU A 49 0.49 -16.04 5.47
C GLU A 49 0.01 -16.75 6.74
N THR A 50 0.79 -16.64 7.82
CA THR A 50 0.46 -17.26 9.12
C THR A 50 -0.77 -16.63 9.78
N TYR A 51 -1.02 -15.35 9.52
CA TYR A 51 -2.12 -14.57 10.09
C TYR A 51 -3.20 -14.32 9.06
N GLY A 52 -4.47 -14.61 9.42
CA GLY A 52 -5.63 -14.26 8.62
C GLY A 52 -6.10 -12.81 8.82
N GLN A 53 -5.82 -12.21 9.98
CA GLN A 53 -6.16 -10.85 10.40
C GLN A 53 -5.14 -10.35 11.43
N PHE A 54 -4.97 -9.02 11.55
CA PHE A 54 -4.19 -8.39 12.61
C PHE A 54 -5.14 -7.81 13.67
N GLU A 55 -5.35 -8.51 14.77
CA GLU A 55 -6.36 -8.16 15.79
C GLU A 55 -5.78 -7.29 16.90
N THR A 56 -4.57 -7.61 17.37
CA THR A 56 -3.92 -6.88 18.46
C THR A 56 -2.42 -6.75 18.26
N LEU A 57 -1.88 -5.60 18.64
CA LEU A 57 -0.45 -5.32 18.75
C LEU A 57 -0.13 -5.03 20.23
N ASN A 58 0.76 -5.82 20.83
CA ASN A 58 1.03 -5.79 22.28
C ASN A 58 -0.25 -5.82 23.15
N GLY A 59 -1.26 -6.58 22.70
CA GLY A 59 -2.53 -6.73 23.43
C GLY A 59 -3.48 -5.55 23.32
N VAL A 60 -3.20 -4.58 22.44
CA VAL A 60 -4.10 -3.46 22.11
C VAL A 60 -4.70 -3.67 20.73
N SER A 61 -6.02 -3.57 20.63
CA SER A 61 -6.77 -3.59 19.38
C SER A 61 -7.15 -2.17 18.98
N LEU A 62 -7.27 -1.90 17.67
CA LEU A 62 -7.87 -0.65 17.18
C LEU A 62 -9.36 -0.54 17.53
N GLU A 63 -10.01 -1.66 17.86
CA GLU A 63 -11.41 -1.69 18.31
C GLU A 63 -11.57 -1.47 19.83
N ASP A 64 -10.47 -1.40 20.60
CA ASP A 64 -10.55 -1.12 22.03
C ASP A 64 -11.13 0.28 22.27
N GLN A 65 -11.96 0.41 23.31
CA GLN A 65 -12.39 1.72 23.81
C GLN A 65 -11.41 2.25 24.84
N LYS A 66 -11.13 3.56 24.81
CA LYS A 66 -10.22 4.24 25.75
C LYS A 66 -10.46 3.84 27.22
N ALA A 67 -11.72 3.82 27.67
CA ALA A 67 -12.05 3.48 29.05
C ALA A 67 -11.68 2.03 29.42
N GLU A 68 -11.89 1.09 28.50
CA GLU A 68 -11.56 -0.33 28.69
C GLU A 68 -10.04 -0.55 28.63
N LEU A 69 -9.36 0.16 27.72
CA LEU A 69 -7.91 0.17 27.61
C LEU A 69 -7.27 0.63 28.93
N LEU A 70 -7.67 1.78 29.46
CA LEU A 70 -7.15 2.32 30.73
C LEU A 70 -7.49 1.43 31.92
N ALA A 71 -8.69 0.81 31.94
CA ALA A 71 -9.04 -0.14 32.98
C ALA A 71 -8.15 -1.39 32.96
N ARG A 72 -7.70 -1.82 31.77
CA ARG A 72 -6.85 -3.00 31.57
C ARG A 72 -5.36 -2.71 31.78
N MET A 73 -4.88 -1.59 31.28
CA MET A 73 -3.45 -1.23 31.25
C MET A 73 -3.02 -0.34 32.43
N GLY A 74 -3.98 0.29 33.11
CA GLY A 74 -3.71 1.30 34.12
C GLY A 74 -3.49 2.69 33.51
N GLU A 75 -2.91 3.58 34.31
CA GLU A 75 -2.59 4.95 33.87
C GLU A 75 -1.37 4.96 32.95
N PRO A 76 -1.40 5.74 31.86
CA PRO A 76 -0.24 5.89 30.99
C PRO A 76 0.90 6.62 31.73
N SER A 77 2.13 6.30 31.36
CA SER A 77 3.33 6.98 31.85
C SER A 77 3.43 8.43 31.36
N ALA A 78 2.86 8.72 30.19
CA ALA A 78 2.77 10.05 29.60
C ALA A 78 1.61 10.12 28.60
N ILE A 79 1.08 11.32 28.39
CA ILE A 79 0.13 11.64 27.33
C ILE A 79 0.68 12.86 26.59
N GLN A 80 0.77 12.78 25.27
CA GLN A 80 1.30 13.86 24.42
C GLN A 80 0.45 14.01 23.15
N GLU A 81 0.26 15.23 22.66
CA GLU A 81 -0.44 15.46 21.40
C GLU A 81 0.44 15.03 20.22
N ASP A 82 -0.09 14.19 19.34
CA ASP A 82 0.53 13.84 18.07
C ASP A 82 0.45 15.06 17.13
N PRO A 83 1.59 15.62 16.69
CA PRO A 83 1.60 16.86 15.91
C PRO A 83 1.10 16.69 14.46
N TYR A 84 0.94 15.45 13.98
CA TYR A 84 0.49 15.13 12.63
C TYR A 84 -1.00 14.79 12.59
N LEU A 85 -1.48 14.03 13.58
CA LEU A 85 -2.86 13.55 13.65
C LEU A 85 -3.75 14.48 14.50
N GLY A 86 -3.17 15.28 15.39
CA GLY A 86 -3.93 16.09 16.35
C GLY A 86 -4.71 15.24 17.36
N CYS A 87 -4.24 14.01 17.59
CA CYS A 87 -4.80 13.05 18.54
C CYS A 87 -3.80 12.85 19.69
N ASP A 88 -4.28 12.45 20.85
CA ASP A 88 -3.42 12.23 22.01
C ASP A 88 -2.77 10.84 21.91
N GLU A 89 -1.45 10.77 22.07
CA GLU A 89 -0.68 9.54 22.19
C GLU A 89 -0.49 9.18 23.67
N PHE A 90 -1.00 8.01 24.04
CA PHE A 90 -0.93 7.44 25.38
C PHE A 90 0.24 6.47 25.46
N ASN A 91 1.21 6.76 26.32
CA ASN A 91 2.45 5.99 26.43
C ASN A 91 2.38 5.00 27.60
N PHE A 92 2.35 3.71 27.31
CA PHE A 92 2.53 2.64 28.27
C PHE A 92 3.96 2.08 28.20
N ASP A 93 4.32 1.18 29.11
CA ASP A 93 5.70 0.67 29.22
C ASP A 93 6.19 -0.03 27.94
N ASP A 94 5.30 -0.69 27.21
CA ASP A 94 5.61 -1.54 26.06
C ASP A 94 4.84 -1.17 24.77
N VAL A 95 3.99 -0.13 24.82
CA VAL A 95 3.16 0.27 23.67
C VAL A 95 2.73 1.73 23.78
N GLN A 96 2.60 2.38 22.63
CA GLN A 96 2.06 3.73 22.49
C GLN A 96 0.75 3.63 21.70
N VAL A 97 -0.26 4.38 22.10
CA VAL A 97 -1.61 4.27 21.52
C VAL A 97 -2.12 5.66 21.16
N GLY A 98 -2.33 5.91 19.87
CA GLY A 98 -2.92 7.16 19.39
C GLY A 98 -4.44 7.14 19.50
N ILE A 99 -5.02 8.02 20.31
CA ILE A 99 -6.46 8.11 20.55
C ILE A 99 -6.92 9.54 20.26
N CYS A 100 -7.91 9.69 19.38
CA CYS A 100 -8.48 11.01 19.13
C CYS A 100 -9.58 11.30 20.16
N GLU A 101 -9.40 12.34 20.98
CA GLU A 101 -10.32 12.66 22.09
C GLU A 101 -11.77 12.94 21.65
N ASP A 102 -11.97 13.43 20.43
CA ASP A 102 -13.28 13.78 19.89
C ASP A 102 -14.15 12.56 19.57
N THR A 103 -13.52 11.47 19.12
CA THR A 103 -14.17 10.21 18.74
C THR A 103 -14.01 9.13 19.80
N GLY A 104 -12.94 9.21 20.61
CA GLY A 104 -12.51 8.16 21.52
C GLY A 104 -11.94 6.91 20.82
N THR A 105 -11.70 7.00 19.51
CA THR A 105 -11.24 5.89 18.66
C THR A 105 -9.73 5.81 18.64
N ILE A 106 -9.19 4.59 18.72
CA ILE A 106 -7.77 4.31 18.53
C ILE A 106 -7.46 4.36 17.03
N GLN A 107 -6.54 5.24 16.64
CA GLN A 107 -6.10 5.38 15.25
C GLN A 107 -4.92 4.46 14.92
N TYR A 108 -4.00 4.30 15.87
CA TYR A 108 -2.85 3.44 15.72
C TYR A 108 -2.37 2.91 17.07
N VAL A 109 -1.65 1.81 16.99
CA VAL A 109 -0.87 1.23 18.08
C VAL A 109 0.57 1.14 17.60
N HIS A 110 1.53 1.55 18.42
CA HIS A 110 2.95 1.58 18.08
C HIS A 110 3.80 0.87 19.14
N VAL A 111 4.74 0.04 18.69
CA VAL A 111 5.77 -0.59 19.52
C VAL A 111 7.16 -0.10 19.08
N LYS A 112 7.94 0.43 20.02
CA LYS A 112 9.30 0.94 19.75
C LYS A 112 10.25 -0.20 19.39
N GLY A 113 11.11 0.01 18.40
CA GLY A 113 12.16 -0.93 18.02
C GLY A 113 13.25 -1.14 19.08
N SER A 114 13.26 -0.36 20.16
CA SER A 114 14.16 -0.56 21.30
C SER A 114 13.76 -1.75 22.19
N HIS A 115 12.57 -2.31 22.02
CA HIS A 115 12.17 -3.54 22.70
C HIS A 115 12.79 -4.77 22.00
N ASP A 116 13.13 -5.80 22.78
CA ASP A 116 13.68 -7.05 22.22
C ASP A 116 12.65 -7.86 21.41
N HIS A 117 11.37 -7.65 21.70
CA HIS A 117 10.25 -8.36 21.09
C HIS A 117 8.99 -7.49 21.07
N TRP A 118 8.04 -7.92 20.26
CA TRP A 118 6.69 -7.41 20.17
C TRP A 118 5.73 -8.61 20.12
N SER A 119 4.43 -8.37 20.18
CA SER A 119 3.45 -9.44 20.03
C SER A 119 2.31 -9.05 19.09
N LEU A 120 1.94 -10.00 18.24
CA LEU A 120 0.84 -9.88 17.29
C LEU A 120 -0.15 -11.00 17.57
N ASN A 121 -1.40 -10.63 17.85
CA ASN A 121 -2.45 -11.58 18.25
C ASN A 121 -2.00 -12.50 19.40
N GLY A 122 -1.26 -11.95 20.36
CA GLY A 122 -0.67 -12.67 21.50
C GLY A 122 0.55 -13.55 21.18
N THR A 123 0.98 -13.64 19.91
CA THR A 123 2.20 -14.37 19.53
C THR A 123 3.41 -13.45 19.63
N VAL A 124 4.40 -13.83 20.44
CA VAL A 124 5.63 -13.05 20.62
C VAL A 124 6.57 -13.25 19.43
N ILE A 125 7.03 -12.14 18.85
CA ILE A 125 7.92 -12.09 17.68
C ILE A 125 9.16 -11.27 18.08
N PRO A 126 10.39 -11.79 17.85
CA PRO A 126 11.62 -11.02 18.03
C PRO A 126 11.63 -9.74 17.18
N MET A 127 12.25 -8.68 17.71
CA MET A 127 12.43 -7.41 16.99
C MET A 127 13.57 -7.50 15.95
N GLN A 128 13.43 -8.45 15.01
CA GLN A 128 14.43 -8.79 14.00
C GLN A 128 13.74 -9.04 12.67
N MET A 129 14.24 -8.45 11.58
CA MET A 129 13.60 -8.54 10.26
C MET A 129 13.38 -9.97 9.80
N ASP A 130 14.35 -10.88 9.97
CA ASP A 130 14.19 -12.28 9.59
C ASP A 130 13.01 -12.96 10.31
N ALA A 131 12.82 -12.65 11.60
CA ALA A 131 11.71 -13.20 12.38
C ALA A 131 10.37 -12.57 11.99
N ILE A 132 10.38 -11.28 11.66
CA ILE A 132 9.22 -10.55 11.14
C ILE A 132 8.80 -11.12 9.78
N HIS A 133 9.74 -11.32 8.84
CA HIS A 133 9.48 -11.97 7.55
C HIS A 133 8.97 -13.40 7.73
N GLN A 134 9.52 -14.15 8.67
CA GLN A 134 9.04 -15.49 8.98
C GLN A 134 7.59 -15.48 9.51
N ALA A 135 7.25 -14.49 10.34
CA ALA A 135 5.92 -14.38 10.93
C ALA A 135 4.87 -13.85 9.94
N LEU A 136 5.21 -12.79 9.21
CA LEU A 136 4.28 -12.02 8.37
C LEU A 136 4.33 -12.41 6.89
N GLY A 137 5.36 -13.14 6.45
CA GLY A 137 5.57 -13.47 5.05
C GLY A 137 6.20 -12.30 4.27
N GLN A 138 5.84 -12.17 3.00
CA GLN A 138 6.37 -11.11 2.13
C GLN A 138 5.56 -9.81 2.27
N PRO A 139 6.22 -8.64 2.36
CA PRO A 139 5.52 -7.37 2.46
C PRO A 139 4.67 -7.09 1.22
N HIS A 140 3.57 -6.37 1.41
CA HIS A 140 2.69 -5.91 0.34
C HIS A 140 3.26 -4.67 -0.35
N TYR A 141 3.87 -3.77 0.43
CA TYR A 141 4.57 -2.58 -0.06
C TYR A 141 5.91 -2.44 0.65
N ILE A 142 6.89 -1.94 -0.09
CA ILE A 142 8.23 -1.59 0.42
C ILE A 142 8.44 -0.11 0.13
N ALA A 143 8.62 0.68 1.18
CA ALA A 143 8.90 2.11 1.13
C ALA A 143 10.34 2.38 1.57
N GLU A 144 10.78 3.65 1.48
CA GLU A 144 12.12 4.04 1.93
C GLU A 144 12.30 3.81 3.44
N ASP A 145 11.24 4.00 4.21
CA ASP A 145 11.24 4.01 5.67
C ASP A 145 10.72 2.70 6.29
N GLY A 146 10.27 1.73 5.49
CA GLY A 146 9.62 0.56 6.05
C GLY A 146 8.98 -0.42 5.07
N GLU A 147 8.46 -1.49 5.64
CA GLU A 147 7.69 -2.53 4.96
C GLU A 147 6.26 -2.55 5.49
N VAL A 148 5.28 -2.70 4.60
CA VAL A 148 3.85 -2.74 4.94
C VAL A 148 3.27 -4.10 4.63
N TYR A 149 2.50 -4.65 5.58
CA TYR A 149 1.81 -5.92 5.50
C TYR A 149 0.32 -5.68 5.69
N LEU A 150 -0.53 -6.29 4.85
CA LEU A 150 -1.98 -6.10 4.91
C LEU A 150 -2.69 -7.40 5.29
N ARG A 151 -3.62 -7.36 6.24
CA ARG A 151 -4.51 -8.48 6.57
C ARG A 151 -5.90 -7.96 6.94
N GLY A 152 -6.88 -8.26 6.08
CA GLY A 152 -8.24 -7.74 6.26
C GLY A 152 -8.28 -6.24 6.13
N GLN A 153 -8.84 -5.56 7.14
CA GLN A 153 -8.97 -4.10 7.20
C GLN A 153 -7.80 -3.41 7.92
N TYR A 154 -6.77 -4.17 8.32
CA TYR A 154 -5.66 -3.64 9.11
C TYR A 154 -4.32 -3.87 8.44
N ALA A 155 -3.40 -2.97 8.73
CA ALA A 155 -2.04 -2.96 8.24
C ALA A 155 -1.06 -3.00 9.41
N ILE A 156 0.05 -3.71 9.19
CA ILE A 156 1.26 -3.59 10.00
C ILE A 156 2.30 -2.85 9.16
N LYS A 157 2.86 -1.75 9.68
CA LYS A 157 4.05 -1.10 9.10
C LYS A 157 5.23 -1.32 10.01
N VAL A 158 6.30 -1.86 9.45
CA VAL A 158 7.59 -2.06 10.13
C VAL A 158 8.53 -0.98 9.65
N TYR A 159 8.86 -0.04 10.53
CA TYR A 159 9.79 1.05 10.23
C TYR A 159 11.22 0.58 10.38
N MET A 160 12.10 1.01 9.49
CA MET A 160 13.50 0.63 9.49
C MET A 160 14.40 1.86 9.49
N LYS A 161 15.46 1.82 10.30
CA LYS A 161 16.51 2.85 10.27
C LYS A 161 17.24 2.83 8.92
N PRO A 162 17.33 3.98 8.21
CA PRO A 162 18.00 4.06 6.93
C PRO A 162 19.41 3.49 6.96
N GLY A 163 19.71 2.60 6.02
CA GLY A 163 21.05 2.04 5.81
C GLY A 163 21.52 0.97 6.81
N SER A 164 20.76 0.67 7.87
CA SER A 164 21.12 -0.38 8.85
C SER A 164 20.19 -1.61 8.79
N GLY A 165 18.93 -1.42 8.37
CA GLY A 165 17.91 -2.47 8.45
C GLY A 165 17.47 -2.80 9.88
N GLU A 166 17.91 -2.05 10.88
CA GLU A 166 17.39 -2.15 12.25
C GLU A 166 15.94 -1.68 12.29
N VAL A 167 15.08 -2.41 12.98
CA VAL A 167 13.69 -2.01 13.20
C VAL A 167 13.66 -0.80 14.12
N GLU A 168 13.01 0.28 13.68
CA GLU A 168 12.81 1.50 14.45
C GLU A 168 11.49 1.46 15.24
N GLY A 169 10.47 0.82 14.67
CA GLY A 169 9.17 0.65 15.31
C GLY A 169 8.22 -0.17 14.46
N ILE A 170 7.08 -0.51 15.05
CA ILE A 170 6.03 -1.30 14.41
C ILE A 170 4.68 -0.66 14.73
N ASP A 171 3.92 -0.32 13.69
CA ASP A 171 2.56 0.20 13.82
C ASP A 171 1.52 -0.84 13.41
N LEU A 172 0.40 -0.85 14.12
CA LEU A 172 -0.88 -1.41 13.69
C LEU A 172 -1.86 -0.25 13.45
N PHE A 173 -2.48 -0.21 12.28
CA PHE A 173 -3.42 0.84 11.89
C PHE A 173 -4.44 0.33 10.86
N ASP A 174 -5.49 1.10 10.60
CA ASP A 174 -6.50 0.81 9.57
C ASP A 174 -5.89 0.94 8.17
N ASP A 175 -6.13 -0.04 7.29
CA ASP A 175 -5.52 -0.05 5.96
C ASP A 175 -5.96 1.11 5.07
N THR A 176 -7.09 1.77 5.40
CA THR A 176 -7.54 2.98 4.71
C THR A 176 -6.72 4.22 5.06
N ALA A 177 -5.87 4.15 6.08
CA ALA A 177 -4.95 5.21 6.48
C ALA A 177 -3.56 5.12 5.82
N SER A 178 -3.32 4.12 4.95
CA SER A 178 -2.04 3.89 4.25
C SER A 178 -1.81 4.76 3.02
#